data_AF-B7QLJ2-F1
#
_entry.id   AF-B7QLJ2-F1
#
_cell.length_a   1.000
_cell.length_b   1.000
_cell.length_c   1.000
_cell.angle_alpha   90.00
_cell.angle_beta   90.00
_cell.angle_gamma   90.00
#
_symmetry.space_group_name_H-M   'P 1'
#
loop_
_entity.id
_entity.type
_entity.pdbx_description
1 polymer ?
#
loop_
_entity_poly.entity_id
_entity_poly.type
_entity_poly.pdbx_seq_one_letter_code
_entity_poly.pdbx_strand_id
1 'polypeptide(L)'
;LSAEFRCIKQGVAVNVRVFAAACPVDAVARCAVRNCKQFNGFHGCGWCYHPGGSTYGYLDPVPERRTALKHLEEAKEGTSVVPVNGVKGPCVAMTLLRLDVVDGFIPDYQHCACLGVMRQLLRLWLESENHGCPWYIGTKVSQLRSLLLAVSPPTEITRTSRKFEDRAYWKASELRALLLFYGYVALKPILPWHFFKHFTFLSYGMYLLLQGEITDRDLCEARALLEKFVLQMGALYGTGNMLYNVHQLLHLTDSVEAWGPLWTTSCFPLEGQNAILLNYYSGTQC
;
A
#
# COMPACT_ATOMS: atom_id res chain seq x y z
N LEU A 1 20.13 12.73 -16.61
CA LEU A 1 19.44 13.24 -17.82
C LEU A 1 18.34 14.22 -17.41
N SER A 2 18.55 15.53 -17.52
CA SER A 2 17.44 16.50 -17.54
C SER A 2 17.16 16.85 -19.00
N ALA A 3 15.96 16.53 -19.49
CA ALA A 3 15.51 17.08 -20.76
C ALA A 3 15.05 18.52 -20.48
N GLU A 4 15.89 19.50 -20.78
CA GLU A 4 15.46 20.90 -20.90
C GLU A 4 15.10 21.14 -22.36
N PHE A 5 13.87 21.55 -22.62
CA PHE A 5 13.45 21.92 -23.97
C PHE A 5 12.70 23.24 -23.93
N ARG A 6 12.92 24.03 -24.97
CA ARG A 6 12.28 25.32 -25.16
C ARG A 6 11.01 25.12 -25.97
N CYS A 7 9.87 25.61 -25.48
CA CYS A 7 8.61 25.57 -26.21
C CYS A 7 7.87 26.90 -26.09
N ILE A 8 6.87 27.11 -26.94
CA ILE A 8 5.99 28.28 -26.87
C ILE A 8 4.71 27.87 -26.14
N LYS A 9 4.44 28.52 -25.00
CA LYS A 9 3.18 28.37 -24.26
C LYS A 9 2.45 29.70 -24.28
N GLN A 10 1.26 29.73 -24.89
CA GLN A 10 0.44 30.95 -25.02
C GLN A 10 1.20 32.13 -25.66
N GLY A 11 1.98 31.88 -26.72
CA GLY A 11 2.75 32.91 -27.43
C GLY A 11 4.07 33.32 -26.76
N VAL A 12 4.37 32.82 -25.56
CA VAL A 12 5.61 33.13 -24.82
C VAL A 12 6.58 31.96 -24.88
N ALA A 13 7.85 32.24 -25.16
CA ALA A 13 8.92 31.24 -25.09
C ALA A 13 9.20 30.87 -23.63
N VAL A 14 9.03 29.60 -23.29
CA VAL A 14 9.27 29.05 -21.96
C VAL A 14 10.30 27.91 -22.04
N ASN A 15 11.12 27.77 -20.99
CA ASN A 15 11.98 26.62 -20.81
C ASN A 15 11.28 25.61 -19.89
N VAL A 16 11.10 24.39 -20.38
CA VAL A 16 10.49 23.30 -19.64
C VAL A 16 11.58 22.31 -19.25
N ARG A 17 11.59 21.93 -17.97
CA ARG A 17 12.47 20.88 -17.44
C ARG A 17 11.62 19.73 -16.93
N VAL A 18 11.98 18.51 -17.33
CA VAL A 18 11.29 17.29 -16.91
C VAL A 18 12.22 16.44 -16.05
N PHE A 19 11.70 15.99 -14.92
CA PHE A 19 12.38 15.10 -13.99
C PHE A 19 11.42 14.00 -13.54
N ALA A 20 11.94 12.79 -13.31
CA ALA A 20 11.20 11.74 -12.64
C ALA A 20 11.34 11.95 -11.13
N ALA A 21 10.27 12.43 -10.49
CA ALA A 21 10.29 12.71 -9.06
C ALA A 21 9.85 11.49 -8.22
N ALA A 22 8.85 10.74 -8.71
CA ALA A 22 8.24 9.64 -7.99
C ALA A 22 8.11 8.39 -8.87
N CYS A 23 8.18 7.22 -8.23
CA CYS A 23 8.01 5.90 -8.85
C CYS A 23 7.04 5.06 -7.99
N PRO A 24 5.73 5.29 -8.11
CA PRO A 24 4.74 4.45 -7.46
C PRO A 24 4.65 3.11 -8.22
N VAL A 25 5.08 2.04 -7.55
CA VAL A 25 5.07 0.68 -8.09
C VAL A 25 4.75 -0.29 -6.97
N ASP A 26 4.15 -1.44 -7.32
CA ASP A 26 3.89 -2.50 -6.36
C ASP A 26 5.20 -3.06 -5.76
N ALA A 27 5.06 -3.88 -4.71
CA ALA A 27 6.21 -4.43 -3.99
C ALA A 27 7.14 -5.29 -4.86
N VAL A 28 6.63 -6.02 -5.85
CA VAL A 28 7.43 -6.88 -6.74
C VAL A 28 8.21 -6.01 -7.72
N ALA A 29 7.52 -5.10 -8.40
CA ALA A 29 8.12 -4.18 -9.35
C ALA A 29 9.15 -3.27 -8.67
N ARG A 30 8.87 -2.78 -7.46
CA ARG A 30 9.81 -1.98 -6.66
C ARG A 30 11.15 -2.69 -6.45
N CYS A 31 11.11 -3.96 -6.06
CA CYS A 31 12.33 -4.74 -5.85
C CYS A 31 13.12 -4.94 -7.15
N ALA A 32 12.45 -5.11 -8.29
CA ALA A 32 13.09 -5.22 -9.60
C ALA A 32 13.74 -3.90 -10.02
N VAL A 33 12.99 -2.79 -9.97
CA VAL A 33 13.47 -1.46 -10.38
C VAL A 33 14.64 -0.99 -9.51
N ARG A 34 14.61 -1.28 -8.20
CA ARG A 34 15.67 -0.90 -7.25
C ARG A 34 16.83 -1.91 -7.16
N ASN A 35 16.81 -2.99 -7.93
CA ASN A 35 17.77 -4.08 -7.82
C ASN A 35 17.95 -4.59 -6.37
N CYS A 36 16.84 -4.85 -5.67
CA CYS A 36 16.83 -5.30 -4.27
C CYS A 36 16.25 -6.72 -4.14
N LYS A 37 16.42 -7.33 -2.96
CA LYS A 37 15.71 -8.55 -2.55
C LYS A 37 14.19 -8.30 -2.57
N GLN A 38 13.43 -9.36 -2.81
CA GLN A 38 11.97 -9.30 -2.76
C GLN A 38 11.47 -8.96 -1.35
N PHE A 39 10.24 -8.45 -1.28
CA PHE A 39 9.61 -8.01 -0.05
C PHE A 39 9.48 -9.09 1.04
N ASN A 40 9.47 -10.37 0.66
CA ASN A 40 9.46 -11.54 1.56
C ASN A 40 10.87 -12.06 1.92
N GLY A 41 11.91 -11.38 1.46
CA GLY A 41 13.30 -11.68 1.80
C GLY A 41 13.78 -10.90 3.04
N PHE A 42 14.89 -11.35 3.62
CA PHE A 42 15.57 -10.59 4.67
C PHE A 42 16.02 -9.21 4.16
N HIS A 43 15.79 -8.18 4.96
CA HIS A 43 15.96 -6.77 4.64
C HIS A 43 15.21 -6.33 3.37
N GLY A 44 14.05 -6.94 3.10
CA GLY A 44 13.23 -6.65 1.92
C GLY A 44 12.47 -5.32 1.98
N CYS A 45 12.47 -4.61 3.11
CA CYS A 45 11.86 -3.28 3.20
C CYS A 45 12.69 -2.23 2.46
N GLY A 46 12.01 -1.45 1.63
CA GLY A 46 12.62 -0.41 0.82
C GLY A 46 12.90 0.89 1.59
N TRP A 47 12.32 1.06 2.78
CA TRP A 47 12.32 2.33 3.53
C TRP A 47 13.05 2.23 4.88
N CYS A 48 13.21 1.03 5.44
CA CYS A 48 13.92 0.83 6.70
C CYS A 48 14.73 -0.47 6.72
N TYR A 49 15.53 -0.64 7.76
CA TYR A 49 16.42 -1.78 7.98
C TYR A 49 15.77 -2.97 8.71
N HIS A 50 14.43 -3.04 8.75
CA HIS A 50 13.74 -4.17 9.37
C HIS A 50 14.29 -5.51 8.83
N PRO A 51 14.68 -6.46 9.69
CA PRO A 51 15.33 -7.71 9.27
C PRO A 51 14.44 -8.54 8.35
N GLY A 52 13.12 -8.49 8.52
CA GLY A 52 12.14 -9.02 7.57
C GLY A 52 12.27 -10.53 7.36
N GLY A 53 11.98 -10.98 6.14
CA GLY A 53 11.82 -12.39 5.79
C GLY A 53 10.36 -12.74 5.54
N SER A 54 9.92 -13.90 6.04
CA SER A 54 8.53 -14.34 5.91
C SER A 54 7.54 -13.49 6.71
N THR A 55 8.02 -12.82 7.77
CA THR A 55 7.22 -11.95 8.64
C THR A 55 7.95 -10.65 8.96
N TYR A 56 7.18 -9.64 9.35
CA TYR A 56 7.60 -8.30 9.72
C TYR A 56 6.96 -7.91 11.04
N GLY A 57 7.43 -8.54 12.13
CA GLY A 57 6.99 -8.19 13.48
C GLY A 57 7.18 -6.70 13.80
N TYR A 58 6.39 -6.18 14.74
CA TYR A 58 6.61 -4.83 15.23
C TYR A 58 7.89 -4.83 16.10
N LEU A 59 8.80 -3.89 15.86
CA LEU A 59 10.06 -3.76 16.59
C LEU A 59 10.08 -2.44 17.37
N ASP A 60 10.57 -2.52 18.61
CA ASP A 60 10.83 -1.39 19.49
C ASP A 60 12.26 -1.56 20.06
N PRO A 61 13.22 -0.67 19.72
CA PRO A 61 13.05 0.54 18.92
C PRO A 61 12.68 0.27 17.46
N VAL A 62 12.03 1.25 16.83
CA VAL A 62 11.70 1.18 15.40
C VAL A 62 12.97 1.04 14.56
N PRO A 63 12.94 0.27 13.45
CA PRO A 63 14.11 0.09 12.61
C PRO A 63 14.57 1.42 12.00
N GLU A 64 15.89 1.59 11.91
CA GLU A 64 16.46 2.77 11.26
C GLU A 64 15.95 2.91 9.81
N ARG A 65 15.64 4.15 9.41
CA ARG A 65 15.28 4.47 8.02
C ARG A 65 16.49 4.37 7.09
N ARG A 66 16.24 3.92 5.87
CA ARG A 66 17.23 3.96 4.79
C ARG A 66 17.36 5.40 4.29
N THR A 67 18.53 5.72 3.76
CA THR A 67 18.79 6.98 3.06
C THR A 67 19.36 6.67 1.67
N ALA A 68 19.21 7.59 0.72
CA ALA A 68 19.80 7.42 -0.60
C ALA A 68 21.33 7.23 -0.55
N LEU A 69 22.01 7.89 0.40
CA LEU A 69 23.45 7.76 0.60
C LEU A 69 23.84 6.35 1.03
N LYS A 70 23.23 5.82 2.10
CA LYS A 70 23.50 4.44 2.55
C LYS A 70 23.12 3.43 1.47
N HIS A 71 22.00 3.65 0.78
CA HIS A 71 21.58 2.77 -0.32
C HIS A 71 22.61 2.74 -1.46
N LEU A 72 23.26 3.88 -1.76
CA LEU A 72 24.34 3.95 -2.74
C LEU A 72 25.58 3.18 -2.30
N GLU A 73 25.95 3.24 -1.02
CA GLU A 73 27.06 2.46 -0.45
C GLU A 73 26.77 0.96 -0.54
N GLU A 74 25.59 0.55 -0.08
CA GLU A 74 25.11 -0.85 -0.16
C GLU A 74 25.03 -1.35 -1.60
N ALA A 75 24.67 -0.47 -2.55
CA ALA A 75 24.64 -0.80 -3.97
C ALA A 75 26.03 -0.95 -4.59
N LYS A 76 27.07 -0.30 -4.06
CA LYS A 76 28.45 -0.48 -4.55
C LYS A 76 29.03 -1.82 -4.11
N GLU A 77 28.66 -2.27 -2.91
CA GLU A 77 29.18 -3.50 -2.30
C GLU A 77 28.32 -4.73 -2.64
N GLY A 78 27.01 -4.53 -2.78
CA GLY A 78 26.04 -5.60 -3.00
C GLY A 78 26.15 -6.23 -4.39
N THR A 79 25.95 -7.55 -4.42
CA THR A 79 25.84 -8.33 -5.66
C THR A 79 24.55 -9.16 -5.66
N SER A 80 24.22 -9.76 -6.80
CA SER A 80 23.09 -10.69 -6.91
C SER A 80 23.23 -11.92 -5.99
N VAL A 81 24.47 -12.34 -5.72
CA VAL A 81 24.78 -13.50 -4.88
C VAL A 81 24.89 -13.12 -3.40
N VAL A 82 25.53 -11.97 -3.11
CA VAL A 82 25.75 -11.48 -1.75
C VAL A 82 25.18 -10.06 -1.63
N PRO A 83 23.87 -9.92 -1.34
CA PRO A 83 23.25 -8.61 -1.18
C PRO A 83 23.60 -8.00 0.18
N VAL A 84 23.95 -6.71 0.20
CA VAL A 84 24.21 -5.96 1.44
C VAL A 84 22.91 -5.31 1.90
N ASN A 85 22.44 -5.66 3.10
CA ASN A 85 21.14 -5.20 3.63
C ASN A 85 20.00 -5.29 2.61
N GLY A 86 19.97 -6.36 1.80
CA GLY A 86 18.95 -6.56 0.77
C GLY A 86 19.17 -5.83 -0.57
N VAL A 87 20.19 -4.98 -0.70
CA VAL A 87 20.57 -4.34 -1.97
C VAL A 87 21.51 -5.24 -2.76
N LYS A 88 21.19 -5.53 -4.02
CA LYS A 88 21.92 -6.50 -4.86
C LYS A 88 22.91 -5.85 -5.83
N GLY A 89 23.05 -4.53 -5.78
CA GLY A 89 23.90 -3.76 -6.66
C GLY A 89 23.24 -2.46 -7.13
N PRO A 90 23.90 -1.71 -8.03
CA PRO A 90 23.34 -0.49 -8.59
C PRO A 90 22.09 -0.76 -9.42
N CYS A 91 21.24 0.25 -9.60
CA CYS A 91 20.04 0.17 -10.44
C CYS A 91 19.86 1.42 -11.31
N VAL A 92 19.07 1.29 -12.38
CA VAL A 92 18.83 2.38 -13.34
C VAL A 92 18.18 3.60 -12.68
N ALA A 93 17.34 3.38 -11.66
CA ALA A 93 16.69 4.46 -10.92
C ALA A 93 17.71 5.44 -10.29
N MET A 94 18.90 4.95 -9.90
CA MET A 94 19.97 5.79 -9.33
C MET A 94 20.60 6.73 -10.38
N THR A 95 20.36 6.50 -11.67
CA THR A 95 20.83 7.38 -12.75
C THR A 95 19.83 8.49 -13.08
N LEU A 96 18.61 8.39 -12.54
CA LEU A 96 17.55 9.38 -12.76
C LEU A 96 17.82 10.61 -11.90
N LEU A 97 17.98 11.75 -12.59
CA LEU A 97 18.29 13.01 -11.93
C LEU A 97 17.10 13.45 -11.05
N ARG A 98 17.39 13.76 -9.77
CA ARG A 98 16.43 14.18 -8.73
C ARG A 98 15.46 13.08 -8.23
N LEU A 99 15.64 11.82 -8.66
CA LEU A 99 14.91 10.72 -8.05
C LEU A 99 15.70 10.23 -6.81
N ASP A 100 15.08 10.33 -5.64
CA ASP A 100 15.60 9.64 -4.45
C ASP A 100 15.27 8.14 -4.55
N VAL A 101 16.27 7.28 -4.49
CA VAL A 101 16.11 5.83 -4.66
C VAL A 101 15.40 5.15 -3.47
N VAL A 102 15.26 5.85 -2.34
CA VAL A 102 14.49 5.41 -1.17
C VAL A 102 13.13 6.11 -1.18
N ASP A 103 13.12 7.44 -1.05
CA ASP A 103 11.89 8.21 -0.82
C ASP A 103 11.11 8.49 -2.11
N GLY A 104 11.75 8.43 -3.27
CA GLY A 104 11.07 8.48 -4.57
C GLY A 104 10.27 7.23 -4.89
N PHE A 105 10.46 6.13 -4.15
CA PHE A 105 9.63 4.93 -4.27
C PHE A 105 8.55 4.94 -3.21
N ILE A 106 7.32 5.16 -3.65
CA ILE A 106 6.21 5.49 -2.76
C ILE A 106 5.41 4.21 -2.45
N PRO A 107 5.07 3.93 -1.17
CA PRO A 107 4.15 2.85 -0.86
C PRO A 107 2.76 3.21 -1.40
N ASP A 108 2.31 2.48 -2.43
CA ASP A 108 0.98 2.67 -2.99
C ASP A 108 -0.09 2.01 -2.10
N TYR A 109 -1.08 2.80 -1.66
CA TYR A 109 -2.13 2.31 -0.77
C TYR A 109 -3.13 1.36 -1.45
N GLN A 110 -3.21 1.38 -2.79
CA GLN A 110 -4.02 0.38 -3.50
C GLN A 110 -3.46 -1.02 -3.22
N HIS A 111 -2.16 -1.21 -3.39
CA HIS A 111 -1.50 -2.50 -3.15
C HIS A 111 -1.27 -2.79 -1.67
N CYS A 112 -0.82 -1.79 -0.91
CA CYS A 112 -0.51 -1.95 0.50
C CYS A 112 -1.78 -2.11 1.36
N ALA A 113 -2.66 -1.09 1.38
CA ALA A 113 -3.80 -1.07 2.29
C ALA A 113 -5.00 -1.85 1.75
N CYS A 114 -5.39 -1.64 0.50
CA CYS A 114 -6.61 -2.26 -0.05
C CYS A 114 -6.37 -3.74 -0.40
N LEU A 115 -5.51 -4.02 -1.38
CA LEU A 115 -5.25 -5.38 -1.87
C LEU A 115 -4.43 -6.22 -0.89
N GLY A 116 -3.62 -5.57 -0.05
CA GLY A 116 -2.78 -6.20 0.95
C GLY A 116 -3.52 -6.41 2.27
N VAL A 117 -3.58 -5.37 3.10
CA VAL A 117 -4.05 -5.47 4.49
C VAL A 117 -5.56 -5.75 4.57
N MET A 118 -6.40 -5.00 3.87
CA MET A 118 -7.86 -5.19 3.94
C MET A 118 -8.27 -6.57 3.39
N ARG A 119 -7.63 -7.03 2.32
CA ARG A 119 -7.83 -8.40 1.81
C ARG A 119 -7.41 -9.43 2.85
N GLN A 120 -6.24 -9.26 3.47
CA GLN A 120 -5.76 -10.18 4.51
C GLN A 120 -6.74 -10.26 5.69
N LEU A 121 -7.24 -9.13 6.18
CA LEU A 121 -8.24 -9.10 7.24
C LEU A 121 -9.53 -9.84 6.85
N LEU A 122 -10.04 -9.63 5.63
CA LEU A 122 -11.20 -10.38 5.14
C LEU A 122 -10.98 -11.88 5.10
N ARG A 123 -9.78 -12.33 4.70
CA ARG A 123 -9.42 -13.75 4.71
C ARG A 123 -9.45 -14.32 6.12
N LEU A 124 -8.76 -13.65 7.05
CA LEU A 124 -8.74 -14.04 8.46
C LEU A 124 -10.16 -14.17 9.03
N TRP A 125 -11.02 -13.20 8.75
CA TRP A 125 -12.38 -13.15 9.29
C TRP A 125 -13.33 -14.18 8.67
N LEU A 126 -13.09 -14.66 7.44
CA LEU A 126 -14.12 -15.34 6.65
C LEU A 126 -13.70 -16.68 6.04
N GLU A 127 -12.41 -17.00 5.96
CA GLU A 127 -11.94 -18.27 5.42
C GLU A 127 -12.09 -19.38 6.47
N SER A 128 -12.64 -20.52 6.05
CA SER A 128 -13.01 -21.63 6.93
C SER A 128 -11.81 -22.26 7.65
N GLU A 129 -10.60 -22.09 7.13
CA GLU A 129 -9.37 -22.49 7.84
C GLU A 129 -9.22 -21.80 9.21
N ASN A 130 -9.82 -20.62 9.37
CA ASN A 130 -9.80 -19.84 10.61
C ASN A 130 -10.97 -20.16 11.56
N HIS A 131 -11.79 -21.19 11.30
CA HIS A 131 -13.03 -21.44 12.06
C HIS A 131 -12.84 -21.59 13.58
N GLY A 132 -11.67 -22.03 14.03
CA GLY A 132 -11.31 -22.14 15.45
C GLY A 132 -10.78 -20.84 16.07
N CYS A 133 -10.59 -19.78 15.29
CA CYS A 133 -9.99 -18.53 15.74
C CYS A 133 -11.04 -17.54 16.25
N PRO A 134 -10.70 -16.70 17.24
CA PRO A 134 -11.65 -15.78 17.87
C PRO A 134 -12.16 -14.66 16.95
N TRP A 135 -11.43 -14.35 15.87
CA TRP A 135 -11.81 -13.34 14.88
C TRP A 135 -12.73 -13.87 13.78
N TYR A 136 -12.97 -15.18 13.72
CA TYR A 136 -13.74 -15.78 12.65
C TYR A 136 -15.23 -15.43 12.76
N ILE A 137 -15.77 -14.92 11.66
CA ILE A 137 -17.17 -14.53 11.50
C ILE A 137 -17.81 -15.16 10.25
N GLY A 138 -17.21 -16.22 9.70
CA GLY A 138 -17.73 -16.89 8.50
C GLY A 138 -19.14 -17.46 8.66
N THR A 139 -19.60 -17.73 9.88
CA THR A 139 -20.98 -18.13 10.18
C THR A 139 -21.99 -16.99 10.07
N LYS A 140 -21.53 -15.73 10.06
CA LYS A 140 -22.37 -14.51 10.00
C LYS A 140 -22.34 -13.83 8.62
N VAL A 141 -21.87 -14.53 7.58
CA VAL A 141 -21.74 -13.99 6.21
C VAL A 141 -23.07 -13.48 5.66
N SER A 142 -24.17 -14.18 5.91
CA SER A 142 -25.51 -13.76 5.47
C SER A 142 -25.92 -12.42 6.09
N GLN A 143 -25.66 -12.23 7.39
CA GLN A 143 -25.91 -10.98 8.09
C GLN A 143 -25.04 -9.84 7.54
N LEU A 144 -23.74 -10.11 7.31
CA LEU A 144 -22.81 -9.12 6.75
C LEU A 144 -23.25 -8.67 5.36
N ARG A 145 -23.67 -9.62 4.51
CA ARG A 145 -24.21 -9.33 3.18
C ARG A 145 -25.46 -8.45 3.27
N SER A 146 -26.41 -8.77 4.14
CA SER A 146 -27.63 -7.97 4.29
C SER A 146 -27.33 -6.53 4.71
N LEU A 147 -26.35 -6.34 5.62
CA LEU A 147 -25.91 -5.00 6.02
C LEU A 147 -25.24 -4.26 4.86
N LEU A 148 -24.35 -4.90 4.11
CA LEU A 148 -23.69 -4.28 2.96
C LEU A 148 -24.68 -3.87 1.87
N LEU A 149 -25.72 -4.68 1.63
CA LEU A 149 -26.79 -4.36 0.66
C LEU A 149 -27.72 -3.24 1.15
N ALA A 150 -27.85 -3.06 2.47
CA ALA A 150 -28.64 -1.98 3.05
C ALA A 150 -27.92 -0.62 3.02
N VAL A 151 -26.61 -0.60 2.81
CA VAL A 151 -25.85 0.65 2.68
C VAL A 151 -26.00 1.21 1.27
N SER A 152 -26.44 2.46 1.18
CA SER A 152 -26.45 3.19 -0.09
C SER A 152 -25.02 3.65 -0.42
N PRO A 153 -24.49 3.35 -1.62
CA PRO A 153 -23.17 3.81 -2.02
C PRO A 153 -23.14 5.35 -2.15
N PRO A 154 -22.12 6.04 -1.61
CA PRO A 154 -21.81 7.42 -1.98
C PRO A 154 -21.67 7.58 -3.49
N THR A 155 -21.94 8.78 -4.01
CA THR A 155 -21.86 9.11 -5.45
C THR A 155 -20.50 8.83 -6.07
N GLU A 156 -19.45 8.87 -5.26
CA GLU A 156 -18.06 8.57 -5.64
C GLU A 156 -17.83 7.09 -5.95
N ILE A 157 -18.74 6.20 -5.51
CA ILE A 157 -18.69 4.77 -5.78
C ILE A 157 -19.58 4.48 -7.00
N THR A 158 -18.98 4.60 -8.18
CA THR A 158 -19.67 4.54 -9.47
C THR A 158 -20.04 3.12 -9.94
N ARG A 159 -19.60 2.07 -9.23
CA ARG A 159 -19.89 0.67 -9.57
C ARG A 159 -20.38 -0.09 -8.34
N THR A 160 -21.52 -0.74 -8.48
CA THR A 160 -22.02 -1.73 -7.51
C THR A 160 -20.97 -2.81 -7.31
N SER A 161 -20.62 -3.12 -6.06
CA SER A 161 -19.70 -4.20 -5.73
C SER A 161 -20.24 -5.53 -6.26
N ARG A 162 -19.35 -6.46 -6.61
CA ARG A 162 -19.74 -7.84 -6.87
C ARG A 162 -20.41 -8.44 -5.64
N LYS A 163 -21.08 -9.55 -5.88
CA LYS A 163 -21.64 -10.39 -4.83
C LYS A 163 -20.57 -10.69 -3.78
N PHE A 164 -20.96 -10.70 -2.51
CA PHE A 164 -20.05 -10.92 -1.39
C PHE A 164 -19.46 -12.34 -1.41
N GLU A 165 -20.17 -13.28 -2.03
CA GLU A 165 -19.71 -14.64 -2.30
C GLU A 165 -18.43 -14.63 -3.15
N ASP A 166 -18.29 -13.67 -4.07
CA ASP A 166 -17.13 -13.52 -4.97
C ASP A 166 -16.01 -12.66 -4.36
N ARG A 167 -16.01 -12.42 -3.04
CA ARG A 167 -15.03 -11.57 -2.34
C ARG A 167 -13.57 -11.95 -2.58
N ALA A 168 -13.31 -13.24 -2.83
CA ALA A 168 -11.97 -13.71 -3.21
C ALA A 168 -11.42 -12.98 -4.44
N TYR A 169 -12.31 -12.57 -5.35
CA TYR A 169 -11.97 -11.90 -6.60
C TYR A 169 -12.12 -10.38 -6.53
N TRP A 170 -12.56 -9.80 -5.41
CA TRP A 170 -12.78 -8.36 -5.27
C TRP A 170 -11.56 -7.55 -5.70
N LYS A 171 -11.80 -6.47 -6.43
CA LYS A 171 -10.80 -5.52 -6.92
C LYS A 171 -10.46 -4.54 -5.81
N ALA A 172 -9.38 -3.79 -6.00
CA ALA A 172 -8.94 -2.81 -5.03
C ALA A 172 -10.01 -1.76 -4.69
N SER A 173 -10.84 -1.36 -5.67
CA SER A 173 -11.93 -0.40 -5.46
C SER A 173 -13.02 -0.92 -4.51
N GLU A 174 -13.36 -2.20 -4.58
CA GLU A 174 -14.35 -2.84 -3.69
C GLU A 174 -13.79 -2.94 -2.26
N LEU A 175 -12.50 -3.27 -2.13
CA LEU A 175 -11.82 -3.29 -0.84
C LEU A 175 -11.67 -1.89 -0.24
N ARG A 176 -11.40 -0.88 -1.07
CA ARG A 176 -11.38 0.52 -0.68
C ARG A 176 -12.76 0.97 -0.18
N ALA A 177 -13.82 0.59 -0.89
CA ALA A 177 -15.20 0.88 -0.50
C ALA A 177 -15.54 0.32 0.88
N LEU A 178 -15.19 -0.96 1.10
CA LEU A 178 -15.34 -1.60 2.41
C LEU A 178 -14.48 -0.91 3.48
N LEU A 179 -13.21 -0.60 3.18
CA LEU A 179 -12.28 -0.01 4.13
C LEU A 179 -12.72 1.37 4.61
N LEU A 180 -13.21 2.23 3.72
CA LEU A 180 -13.44 3.66 4.01
C LEU A 180 -14.90 4.04 4.24
N PHE A 181 -15.85 3.33 3.63
CA PHE A 181 -17.24 3.79 3.61
C PHE A 181 -18.19 2.82 4.32
N TYR A 182 -18.08 1.52 4.04
CA TYR A 182 -19.08 0.55 4.51
C TYR A 182 -18.66 -0.22 5.74
N GLY A 183 -17.37 -0.43 5.94
CA GLY A 183 -16.82 -1.34 6.95
C GLY A 183 -17.23 -0.94 8.36
N TYR A 184 -17.28 0.36 8.68
CA TYR A 184 -17.71 0.80 10.01
C TYR A 184 -19.13 0.33 10.33
N VAL A 185 -20.08 0.51 9.42
CA VAL A 185 -21.49 0.15 9.63
C VAL A 185 -21.68 -1.36 9.54
N ALA A 186 -21.07 -2.00 8.54
CA ALA A 186 -21.29 -3.40 8.24
C ALA A 186 -20.59 -4.36 9.23
N LEU A 187 -19.40 -4.00 9.73
CA LEU A 187 -18.61 -4.87 10.60
C LEU A 187 -18.95 -4.68 12.09
N LYS A 188 -19.36 -3.48 12.53
CA LYS A 188 -19.64 -3.18 13.94
C LYS A 188 -20.60 -4.15 14.65
N PRO A 189 -21.73 -4.56 14.06
CA PRO A 189 -22.64 -5.50 14.73
C PRO A 189 -22.22 -6.97 14.64
N ILE A 190 -21.16 -7.30 13.87
CA ILE A 190 -20.81 -8.68 13.53
C ILE A 190 -19.49 -9.10 14.16
N LEU A 191 -18.48 -8.25 14.01
CA LEU A 191 -17.10 -8.52 14.40
C LEU A 191 -16.93 -8.27 15.91
N PRO A 192 -16.25 -9.16 16.66
CA PRO A 192 -16.01 -8.92 18.09
C PRO A 192 -15.27 -7.59 18.32
N TRP A 193 -15.59 -6.92 19.43
CA TRP A 193 -15.20 -5.53 19.69
C TRP A 193 -13.71 -5.24 19.50
N HIS A 194 -12.82 -6.13 19.97
CA HIS A 194 -11.37 -5.92 19.85
C HIS A 194 -10.90 -5.90 18.39
N PHE A 195 -11.43 -6.78 17.55
CA PHE A 195 -11.10 -6.82 16.11
C PHE A 195 -11.77 -5.67 15.34
N PHE A 196 -12.98 -5.28 15.74
CA PHE A 196 -13.63 -4.10 15.18
C PHE A 196 -12.85 -2.82 15.49
N LYS A 197 -12.47 -2.62 16.76
CA LYS A 197 -11.63 -1.48 17.17
C LYS A 197 -10.29 -1.48 16.42
N HIS A 198 -9.66 -2.64 16.26
CA HIS A 198 -8.46 -2.76 15.45
C HIS A 198 -8.68 -2.32 14.00
N PHE A 199 -9.73 -2.81 13.33
CA PHE A 199 -10.11 -2.34 12.00
C PHE A 199 -10.32 -0.82 11.93
N THR A 200 -10.93 -0.20 12.95
CA THR A 200 -11.14 1.26 12.94
C THR A 200 -9.85 2.07 12.95
N PHE A 201 -8.75 1.55 13.51
CA PHE A 201 -7.45 2.23 13.41
C PHE A 201 -6.95 2.31 11.97
N LEU A 202 -7.06 1.21 11.22
CA LEU A 202 -6.72 1.20 9.80
C LEU A 202 -7.67 2.10 9.01
N SER A 203 -8.98 1.93 9.17
CA SER A 203 -9.99 2.68 8.43
C SER A 203 -9.83 4.19 8.62
N TYR A 204 -9.70 4.64 9.87
CA TYR A 204 -9.59 6.06 10.18
C TYR A 204 -8.22 6.65 9.83
N GLY A 205 -7.13 5.92 10.09
CA GLY A 205 -5.79 6.34 9.64
C GLY A 205 -5.72 6.51 8.12
N MET A 206 -6.32 5.59 7.37
CA MET A 206 -6.41 5.70 5.90
C MET A 206 -7.30 6.86 5.44
N TYR A 207 -8.40 7.13 6.14
CA TYR A 207 -9.26 8.28 5.85
C TYR A 207 -8.47 9.60 5.97
N LEU A 208 -7.72 9.79 7.06
CA LEU A 208 -6.91 10.99 7.29
C LEU A 208 -5.88 11.20 6.16
N LEU A 209 -5.19 10.13 5.77
CA LEU A 209 -4.16 10.18 4.72
C LEU A 209 -4.71 10.33 3.28
N LEU A 210 -6.03 10.29 3.12
CA LEU A 210 -6.71 10.41 1.83
C LEU A 210 -7.53 11.70 1.69
N GLN A 211 -7.47 12.61 2.67
CA GLN A 211 -8.14 13.90 2.60
C GLN A 211 -7.58 14.78 1.47
N GLY A 212 -8.36 15.77 1.04
CA GLY A 212 -7.91 16.77 0.06
C GLY A 212 -6.89 17.74 0.65
N GLU A 213 -7.02 18.04 1.94
CA GLU A 213 -6.10 18.85 2.74
C GLU A 213 -5.78 18.05 4.01
N ILE A 214 -4.49 17.93 4.32
CA ILE A 214 -3.98 17.12 5.44
C ILE A 214 -3.11 18.04 6.29
N THR A 215 -3.47 18.20 7.56
CA THR A 215 -2.69 19.01 8.52
C THR A 215 -1.65 18.16 9.25
N ASP A 216 -0.68 18.83 9.91
CA ASP A 216 0.30 18.14 10.76
C ASP A 216 -0.36 17.34 11.89
N ARG A 217 -1.52 17.82 12.39
CA ARG A 217 -2.31 17.08 13.39
C ARG A 217 -2.87 15.79 12.78
N ASP A 218 -3.43 15.86 11.58
CA ASP A 218 -3.97 14.68 10.88
C ASP A 218 -2.87 13.66 10.61
N LEU A 219 -1.66 14.11 10.21
CA LEU A 219 -0.49 13.24 10.03
C LEU A 219 -0.06 12.58 11.35
N CYS A 220 0.02 13.34 12.44
CA CYS A 220 0.38 12.81 13.75
C CYS A 220 -0.63 11.76 14.23
N GLU A 221 -1.92 12.04 14.08
CA GLU A 221 -2.99 11.12 14.45
C GLU A 221 -3.00 9.87 13.57
N ALA A 222 -2.88 10.01 12.25
CA ALA A 222 -2.76 8.88 11.33
C ALA A 222 -1.57 7.99 11.67
N ARG A 223 -0.42 8.57 12.00
CA ARG A 223 0.79 7.83 12.42
C ARG A 223 0.50 6.98 13.66
N ALA A 224 -0.04 7.60 14.71
CA ALA A 224 -0.37 6.89 15.95
C ALA A 224 -1.40 5.76 15.72
N LEU A 225 -2.39 5.97 14.85
CA LEU A 225 -3.39 4.96 14.49
C LEU A 225 -2.76 3.78 13.74
N LEU A 226 -1.95 4.04 12.73
CA LEU A 226 -1.31 2.99 11.93
C LEU A 226 -0.24 2.23 12.72
N GLU A 227 0.57 2.90 13.53
CA GLU A 227 1.52 2.24 14.44
C GLU A 227 0.79 1.31 15.41
N LYS A 228 -0.31 1.78 16.02
CA LYS A 228 -1.13 0.96 16.91
C LYS A 228 -1.79 -0.21 16.20
N PHE A 229 -2.24 -0.03 14.97
CA PHE A 229 -2.75 -1.11 14.13
C PHE A 229 -1.68 -2.19 13.92
N VAL A 230 -0.47 -1.80 13.51
CA VAL A 230 0.63 -2.73 13.23
C VAL A 230 1.07 -3.45 14.50
N LEU A 231 1.25 -2.73 15.61
CA LEU A 231 1.56 -3.32 16.92
C LEU A 231 0.53 -4.38 17.34
N GLN A 232 -0.76 -4.08 17.21
CA GLN A 232 -1.83 -4.97 17.64
C GLN A 232 -2.10 -6.13 16.69
N MET A 233 -1.69 -6.04 15.42
CA MET A 233 -1.92 -7.09 14.43
C MET A 233 -1.30 -8.43 14.89
N GLY A 234 -0.06 -8.40 15.40
CA GLY A 234 0.61 -9.61 15.89
C GLY A 234 -0.04 -10.19 17.15
N ALA A 235 -0.51 -9.34 18.06
CA ALA A 235 -1.19 -9.77 19.27
C ALA A 235 -2.58 -10.35 19.01
N LEU A 236 -3.32 -9.78 18.05
CA LEU A 236 -4.70 -10.17 17.75
C LEU A 236 -4.79 -11.34 16.78
N TYR A 237 -3.90 -11.40 15.78
CA TYR A 237 -3.97 -12.38 14.68
C TYR A 237 -2.76 -13.32 14.62
N GLY A 238 -1.80 -13.17 15.54
CA GLY A 238 -0.56 -13.94 15.56
C GLY A 238 0.55 -13.34 14.70
N THR A 239 1.80 -13.59 15.10
CA THR A 239 2.99 -13.03 14.43
C THR A 239 3.16 -13.51 12.99
N GLY A 240 2.64 -14.70 12.65
CA GLY A 240 2.60 -15.21 11.27
C GLY A 240 1.80 -14.33 10.30
N ASN A 241 0.88 -13.51 10.82
CA ASN A 241 0.06 -12.58 10.03
C ASN A 241 0.66 -11.17 9.94
N MET A 242 1.83 -10.93 10.53
CA MET A 242 2.57 -9.68 10.37
C MET A 242 3.30 -9.67 9.03
N LEU A 243 2.55 -9.54 7.93
CA LEU A 243 3.11 -9.60 6.58
C LEU A 243 3.69 -8.24 6.15
N TYR A 244 4.44 -8.25 5.05
CA TYR A 244 5.06 -7.05 4.50
C TYR A 244 4.08 -5.88 4.30
N ASN A 245 2.87 -6.14 3.80
CA ASN A 245 1.85 -5.10 3.59
C ASN A 245 1.39 -4.46 4.91
N VAL A 246 1.37 -5.22 6.02
CA VAL A 246 1.07 -4.67 7.36
C VAL A 246 2.20 -3.73 7.78
N HIS A 247 3.46 -4.15 7.64
CA HIS A 247 4.61 -3.32 7.95
C HIS A 247 4.68 -2.05 7.08
N GLN A 248 4.29 -2.13 5.81
CA GLN A 248 4.28 -0.98 4.90
C GLN A 248 3.39 0.17 5.40
N LEU A 249 2.39 -0.09 6.23
CA LEU A 249 1.54 0.95 6.80
C LEU A 249 2.34 1.98 7.62
N LEU A 250 3.45 1.56 8.24
CA LEU A 250 4.32 2.45 9.04
C LEU A 250 5.01 3.52 8.19
N HIS A 251 5.09 3.33 6.87
CA HIS A 251 5.76 4.25 5.94
C HIS A 251 4.77 5.15 5.19
N LEU A 252 3.46 4.99 5.38
CA LEU A 252 2.45 5.77 4.65
C LEU A 252 2.42 7.24 5.05
N THR A 253 2.56 7.55 6.35
CA THR A 253 2.60 8.93 6.84
C THR A 253 3.83 9.68 6.34
N ASP A 254 4.99 9.02 6.36
CA ASP A 254 6.24 9.55 5.80
C ASP A 254 6.08 9.86 4.31
N SER A 255 5.37 9.00 3.59
CA SER A 255 5.09 9.23 2.17
C SER A 255 4.16 10.42 1.94
N VAL A 256 3.14 10.62 2.79
CA VAL A 256 2.21 11.74 2.63
C VAL A 256 2.89 13.06 2.94
N GLU A 257 3.75 13.08 3.96
CA GLU A 257 4.57 14.24 4.30
C GLU A 257 5.48 14.66 3.12
N ALA A 258 6.03 13.70 2.39
CA ALA A 258 6.91 13.96 1.26
C ALA A 258 6.18 14.26 -0.07
N TRP A 259 5.05 13.60 -0.34
CA TRP A 259 4.43 13.56 -1.67
C TRP A 259 2.97 14.04 -1.73
N GLY A 260 2.42 14.44 -0.59
CA GLY A 260 1.02 14.80 -0.46
C GLY A 260 0.10 13.58 -0.29
N PRO A 261 -1.23 13.79 -0.31
CA PRO A 261 -2.22 12.75 -0.01
C PRO A 261 -2.02 11.46 -0.81
N LEU A 262 -2.33 10.29 -0.22
CA LEU A 262 -2.05 8.98 -0.85
C LEU A 262 -2.67 8.77 -2.24
N TRP A 263 -3.70 9.54 -2.60
CA TRP A 263 -4.31 9.47 -3.92
C TRP A 263 -3.48 10.14 -5.03
N THR A 264 -2.55 11.04 -4.70
CA THR A 264 -1.71 11.76 -5.70
C THR A 264 -0.72 10.82 -6.39
N THR A 265 -0.27 9.78 -5.70
CA THR A 265 0.77 8.84 -6.15
C THR A 265 0.23 7.42 -6.28
N SER A 266 -1.09 7.26 -6.40
CA SER A 266 -1.70 5.95 -6.41
C SER A 266 -1.60 5.25 -7.76
N CYS A 267 -1.56 3.91 -7.73
CA CYS A 267 -1.60 3.07 -8.91
C CYS A 267 -3.02 2.87 -9.50
N PHE A 268 -4.10 3.32 -8.83
CA PHE A 268 -5.48 3.21 -9.32
C PHE A 268 -5.66 3.71 -10.77
N PRO A 269 -5.20 4.93 -11.14
CA PRO A 269 -5.31 5.41 -12.51
C PRO A 269 -4.47 4.58 -13.50
N LEU A 270 -3.26 4.18 -13.11
CA LEU A 270 -2.34 3.43 -14.00
C LEU A 270 -2.92 2.06 -14.37
N GLU A 271 -3.44 1.32 -13.39
CA GLU A 271 -4.10 0.03 -13.66
C GLU A 271 -5.39 0.18 -14.47
N GLY A 272 -6.15 1.24 -14.20
CA GLY A 272 -7.32 1.58 -15.02
C GLY A 272 -6.95 1.79 -16.49
N GLN A 273 -5.85 2.51 -16.76
CA GLN A 273 -5.35 2.73 -18.11
C GLN A 273 -4.77 1.46 -18.74
N ASN A 274 -4.09 0.59 -17.98
CA ASN A 274 -3.61 -0.70 -18.50
C ASN A 274 -4.76 -1.56 -19.04
N ALA A 275 -5.91 -1.58 -18.35
CA ALA A 275 -7.09 -2.29 -18.84
C ALA A 275 -7.63 -1.70 -20.16
N ILE A 276 -7.52 -0.39 -20.36
CA ILE A 276 -7.89 0.29 -21.61
C ILE A 276 -6.89 -0.07 -22.72
N LEU A 277 -5.59 -0.03 -22.44
CA LEU A 277 -4.53 -0.39 -23.38
C LEU A 277 -4.68 -1.83 -23.89
N LEU A 278 -5.03 -2.77 -23.02
CA LEU A 278 -5.29 -4.16 -23.42
C LEU A 278 -6.46 -4.29 -24.40
N ASN A 279 -7.46 -3.41 -24.34
CA ASN A 279 -8.57 -3.40 -25.30
C ASN A 279 -8.15 -2.88 -26.69
N TYR A 280 -7.06 -2.10 -26.78
CA TYR A 280 -6.47 -1.68 -28.05
C TYR A 280 -5.57 -2.74 -28.66
N TYR A 281 -5.12 -3.73 -27.87
CA TYR A 281 -4.41 -4.90 -28.36
C TYR A 281 -5.40 -6.04 -28.67
N SER A 282 -6.10 -5.93 -29.79
CA SER A 282 -6.71 -7.08 -30.45
C SER A 282 -5.64 -7.78 -31.29
N GLY A 283 -4.87 -8.66 -30.66
CA GLY A 283 -3.89 -9.47 -31.39
C GLY A 283 -4.60 -10.31 -32.45
N THR A 284 -4.30 -10.08 -33.72
CA THR A 284 -4.37 -11.15 -34.73
C THR A 284 -3.39 -12.22 -34.28
N GLN A 285 -3.91 -13.38 -33.89
CA GLN A 285 -3.09 -14.58 -33.81
C GLN A 285 -2.50 -14.82 -35.20
N CYS A 286 -1.19 -14.62 -35.34
CA CYS A 286 -0.41 -15.14 -36.46
C CYS A 286 0.15 -16.51 -36.07
#